data_AF-A0A1B0DA73-F1
#
_entry.id   AF-A0A1B0DA73-F1
#
_cell.length_a   1.000
_cell.length_b   1.000
_cell.length_c   1.000
_cell.angle_alpha   90.00
_cell.angle_beta   90.00
_cell.angle_gamma   90.00
#
_symmetry.space_group_name_H-M   'P 1'
#
loop_
_entity.id
_entity.type
_entity.pdbx_description
1 polymer ?
#
loop_
_entity_poly.entity_id
_entity_poly.type
_entity_poly.pdbx_seq_one_letter_code
_entity_poly.pdbx_strand_id
1 'polypeptide(L)'
;MSVPETVCTPKAVGISVDINVYEPHLLAGTMAHMIGHNIGMGHDDGREECYCRDWHGCIMAQSIVGSDNVQPYKFSECSRSDYIDALRIGHGLCLLNKPNELEVRRNCGNTIVEEGEECDCGSFEECDEKDPCCDPITCKLKKEAECASGPCCENCQLRKQGQICRDSTNECDLPEFCTGDSGQCPQDVFIKNGNPCGSSTHPVSGPTGYCFNGQCPTMAFQCERIWGYGGTAADRQCYEQFNRKGSMNGHCGIDNNGEFKKCEPENILCGSLQCKEGERQPVIFGTDDLYSTTIISIKGVEYECKGTSGTLMSSDLPPHGLVRDGTPCGDNLICVNQTCVSIFPHIDQTKCPSNQNNHECSGHGVCTNTNKCFCDFGWGGPDCSIPIPLTTLAPTSVPPPSNSTLKMERKIVTYGKAAFKKILFCDKVLKFHPKTLPV
;
A
#
# COMPACT_ATOMS: atom_id res chain seq x y z
N MET A 1 7.35 -45.01 -28.84
CA MET A 1 8.26 -45.13 -29.99
C MET A 1 8.18 -43.85 -30.81
N SER A 2 9.30 -43.30 -31.28
CA SER A 2 9.33 -42.12 -32.16
C SER A 2 10.42 -42.29 -33.23
N VAL A 3 10.37 -41.44 -34.27
CA VAL A 3 11.36 -41.48 -35.35
C VAL A 3 12.50 -40.50 -35.00
N PRO A 4 13.73 -40.97 -34.76
CA PRO A 4 14.81 -40.10 -34.31
C PRO A 4 15.21 -39.08 -35.37
N GLU A 5 15.70 -37.93 -34.93
CA GLU A 5 16.22 -36.85 -35.79
C GLU A 5 15.23 -36.37 -36.87
N THR A 6 13.93 -36.30 -36.53
CA THR A 6 12.90 -35.90 -37.49
C THR A 6 12.20 -34.59 -37.17
N VAL A 7 12.56 -33.88 -36.08
CA VAL A 7 11.90 -32.61 -35.74
C VAL A 7 11.97 -31.62 -36.92
N CYS A 8 10.90 -30.85 -37.10
CA CYS A 8 10.70 -29.95 -38.25
C CYS A 8 10.48 -30.64 -39.61
N THR A 9 10.26 -31.95 -39.62
CA THR A 9 9.83 -32.68 -40.81
C THR A 9 8.42 -33.25 -40.64
N PRO A 10 7.72 -33.61 -41.72
CA PRO A 10 6.45 -34.35 -41.63
C PRO A 10 6.55 -35.70 -40.92
N LYS A 11 7.77 -36.19 -40.64
CA LYS A 11 8.03 -37.45 -39.93
C LYS A 11 8.29 -37.27 -38.43
N ALA A 12 8.18 -36.04 -37.90
CA ALA A 12 8.30 -35.71 -36.47
C ALA A 12 7.13 -36.29 -35.66
N VAL A 13 7.05 -37.61 -35.55
CA VAL A 13 5.93 -38.32 -34.92
C VAL A 13 6.41 -39.28 -33.84
N GLY A 14 5.61 -39.40 -32.79
CA GLY A 14 5.81 -40.34 -31.71
C GLY A 14 4.47 -40.96 -31.28
N ILE A 15 4.51 -42.20 -30.84
CA ILE A 15 3.35 -42.94 -30.31
C ILE A 15 3.69 -43.36 -28.88
N SER A 16 2.92 -42.83 -27.93
CA SER A 16 2.92 -43.27 -26.54
C SER A 16 1.69 -44.15 -26.28
N VAL A 17 1.83 -45.11 -25.37
CA VAL A 17 0.70 -45.85 -24.82
C VAL A 17 0.52 -45.42 -23.37
N ASP A 18 -0.66 -44.90 -23.06
CA ASP A 18 -1.03 -44.64 -21.66
C ASP A 18 -1.39 -45.96 -21.00
N ILE A 19 -0.62 -46.31 -19.97
CA ILE A 19 -0.78 -47.55 -19.20
C ILE A 19 -1.59 -47.34 -17.92
N ASN A 20 -1.72 -46.11 -17.43
CA ASN A 20 -2.43 -45.79 -16.20
C ASN A 20 -2.76 -44.30 -16.08
N VAL A 21 -4.04 -43.95 -16.18
CA VAL A 21 -4.55 -42.58 -16.05
C VAL A 21 -4.27 -41.93 -14.69
N TYR A 22 -3.98 -42.73 -13.65
CA TYR A 22 -3.65 -42.23 -12.31
C TYR A 22 -2.14 -41.97 -12.12
N GLU A 23 -1.29 -42.29 -13.10
CA GLU A 23 0.16 -42.09 -13.04
C GLU A 23 0.66 -41.26 -14.24
N PRO A 24 0.17 -40.01 -14.41
CA PRO A 24 0.49 -39.18 -15.58
C PRO A 24 1.99 -38.86 -15.71
N HIS A 25 2.75 -38.98 -14.62
CA HIS A 25 4.19 -38.77 -14.60
C HIS A 25 4.96 -39.83 -15.43
N LEU A 26 4.49 -41.08 -15.49
CA LEU A 26 5.08 -42.14 -16.33
C LEU A 26 4.86 -41.86 -17.82
N LEU A 27 3.64 -41.41 -18.15
CA LEU A 27 3.30 -40.98 -19.50
C LEU A 27 4.15 -39.76 -19.91
N ALA A 28 4.30 -38.77 -19.03
CA ALA A 28 5.13 -37.59 -19.26
C ALA A 28 6.60 -37.96 -19.50
N GLY A 29 7.17 -38.87 -18.69
CA GLY A 29 8.54 -39.37 -18.88
C GLY A 29 8.72 -40.08 -20.23
N THR A 30 7.76 -40.93 -20.61
CA THR A 30 7.76 -41.61 -21.91
C THR A 30 7.66 -40.60 -23.06
N MET A 31 6.79 -39.60 -22.95
CA MET A 31 6.67 -38.52 -23.94
C MET A 31 7.95 -37.72 -24.06
N ALA A 32 8.59 -37.36 -22.95
CA ALA A 32 9.87 -36.65 -22.94
C ALA A 32 10.97 -37.46 -23.64
N HIS A 33 11.07 -38.77 -23.37
CA HIS A 33 12.00 -39.68 -24.07
C HIS A 33 11.76 -39.69 -25.58
N MET A 34 10.50 -39.76 -26.00
CA MET A 34 10.15 -39.79 -27.43
C MET A 34 10.40 -38.47 -28.14
N ILE A 35 10.11 -37.35 -27.49
CA ILE A 35 10.44 -36.01 -27.99
C ILE A 35 11.95 -35.85 -28.09
N GLY A 36 12.71 -36.36 -27.10
CA GLY A 36 14.17 -36.46 -27.11
C GLY A 36 14.70 -37.03 -28.41
N HIS A 37 14.21 -38.20 -28.84
CA HIS A 37 14.58 -38.78 -30.14
C HIS A 37 14.24 -37.86 -31.31
N ASN A 38 13.03 -37.28 -31.35
CA ASN A 38 12.63 -36.38 -32.44
C ASN A 38 13.59 -35.19 -32.57
N ILE A 39 14.04 -34.62 -31.44
CA ILE A 39 14.96 -33.47 -31.38
C ILE A 39 16.44 -33.86 -31.44
N GLY A 40 16.75 -35.13 -31.74
CA GLY A 40 18.11 -35.59 -32.05
C GLY A 40 18.90 -36.15 -30.88
N MET A 41 18.27 -36.43 -29.74
CA MET A 41 18.92 -37.13 -28.63
C MET A 41 18.88 -38.64 -28.87
N GLY A 42 20.03 -39.33 -28.77
CA GLY A 42 20.07 -40.79 -28.78
C GLY A 42 20.01 -41.38 -27.36
N HIS A 43 19.99 -42.71 -27.26
CA HIS A 43 20.05 -43.38 -25.95
C HIS A 43 21.38 -43.15 -25.23
N ASP A 44 21.34 -43.05 -23.91
CA ASP A 44 22.52 -42.89 -23.06
C ASP A 44 23.32 -44.20 -22.92
N ASP A 45 22.66 -45.36 -23.03
CA ASP A 45 23.27 -46.68 -22.81
C ASP A 45 24.30 -47.03 -23.90
N GLY A 46 25.37 -47.71 -23.50
CA GLY A 46 26.37 -48.27 -24.43
C GLY A 46 27.35 -47.26 -25.02
N ARG A 47 27.35 -46.01 -24.55
CA ARG A 47 28.34 -44.99 -24.92
C ARG A 47 29.48 -44.95 -23.90
N GLU A 48 30.73 -45.05 -24.36
CA GLU A 48 31.91 -45.15 -23.48
C GLU A 48 32.11 -43.93 -22.56
N GLU A 49 31.60 -42.77 -22.94
CA GLU A 49 31.72 -41.50 -22.19
C GLU A 49 30.39 -40.97 -21.64
N CYS A 50 29.29 -41.74 -21.73
CA CYS A 50 28.00 -41.30 -21.21
C CYS A 50 27.62 -41.98 -19.90
N TYR A 51 27.65 -41.19 -18.81
CA TYR A 51 27.30 -41.69 -17.48
C TYR A 51 26.18 -40.84 -16.89
N CYS A 52 25.01 -41.45 -16.70
CA CYS A 52 23.97 -40.87 -15.88
C CYS A 52 24.37 -40.98 -14.40
N ARG A 53 24.64 -39.84 -13.76
CA ARG A 53 25.07 -39.81 -12.34
C ARG A 53 23.91 -39.64 -11.36
N ASP A 54 22.73 -39.32 -11.86
CA ASP A 54 21.54 -39.17 -11.01
C ASP A 54 21.02 -40.54 -10.57
N TRP A 55 20.74 -40.67 -9.27
CA TRP A 55 20.25 -41.89 -8.65
C TRP A 55 18.89 -42.36 -9.21
N HIS A 56 18.07 -41.42 -9.70
CA HIS A 56 16.77 -41.68 -10.32
C HIS A 56 16.85 -42.06 -11.81
N GLY A 57 18.06 -42.18 -12.38
CA GLY A 57 18.28 -42.44 -13.81
C GLY A 57 18.04 -41.21 -14.71
N CYS A 58 18.26 -41.39 -16.01
CA CYS A 58 18.16 -40.33 -17.03
C CYS A 58 17.09 -40.68 -18.06
N ILE A 59 16.42 -39.64 -18.60
CA ILE A 59 15.27 -39.80 -19.50
C ILE A 59 15.61 -40.62 -20.74
N MET A 60 16.83 -40.52 -21.28
CA MET A 60 17.23 -41.22 -22.52
C MET A 60 17.83 -42.60 -22.29
N ALA A 61 17.71 -43.17 -21.08
CA ALA A 61 17.99 -44.58 -20.88
C ALA A 61 16.97 -45.47 -21.63
N GLN A 62 17.39 -46.66 -22.06
CA GLN A 62 16.53 -47.67 -22.72
C GLN A 62 15.41 -48.18 -21.80
N SER A 63 15.64 -48.14 -20.48
CA SER A 63 14.62 -48.44 -19.47
C SER A 63 13.96 -47.14 -19.00
N ILE A 64 12.62 -47.12 -19.08
CA ILE A 64 11.79 -45.96 -18.67
C ILE A 64 11.78 -45.82 -17.13
N VAL A 65 12.05 -46.91 -16.40
CA VAL A 65 12.21 -46.92 -14.95
C VAL A 65 13.69 -47.00 -14.58
N GLY A 66 14.15 -46.06 -13.74
CA GLY A 66 15.50 -46.06 -13.19
C GLY A 66 15.71 -47.16 -12.15
N SER A 67 16.90 -47.19 -11.56
CA SER A 67 17.18 -48.00 -10.37
C SER A 67 16.18 -47.62 -9.26
N ASP A 68 15.45 -48.59 -8.72
CA ASP A 68 14.41 -48.41 -7.66
C ASP A 68 12.99 -48.00 -8.09
N ASN A 69 12.58 -48.26 -9.34
CA ASN A 69 11.22 -47.92 -9.86
C ASN A 69 10.90 -46.43 -9.83
N VAL A 70 11.91 -45.56 -9.73
CA VAL A 70 11.74 -44.11 -9.82
C VAL A 70 11.84 -43.67 -11.28
N GLN A 71 10.89 -42.86 -11.72
CA GLN A 71 10.87 -42.30 -13.07
C GLN A 71 11.94 -41.20 -13.21
N PRO A 72 12.86 -41.30 -14.18
CA PRO A 72 13.77 -40.21 -14.52
C PRO A 72 13.02 -38.94 -14.92
N TYR A 73 13.46 -37.79 -14.39
CA TYR A 73 12.95 -36.47 -14.73
C TYR A 73 14.04 -35.50 -15.21
N LYS A 74 15.26 -36.01 -15.48
CA LYS A 74 16.38 -35.24 -16.04
C LYS A 74 16.99 -35.92 -17.26
N PHE A 75 17.52 -35.11 -18.18
CA PHE A 75 18.37 -35.55 -19.27
C PHE A 75 19.84 -35.66 -18.81
N SER A 76 20.60 -36.56 -19.43
CA SER A 76 22.04 -36.64 -19.22
C SER A 76 22.78 -35.48 -19.91
N GLU A 77 24.04 -35.27 -19.55
CA GLU A 77 24.91 -34.32 -20.27
C GLU A 77 25.13 -34.73 -21.74
N CYS A 78 25.05 -36.02 -22.06
CA CYS A 78 25.19 -36.53 -23.42
C CYS A 78 23.95 -36.21 -24.25
N SER A 79 22.77 -36.43 -23.67
CA SER A 79 21.49 -36.03 -24.28
C SER A 79 21.48 -34.52 -24.55
N ARG A 80 22.01 -33.72 -23.62
CA ARG A 80 22.17 -32.28 -23.81
C ARG A 80 23.14 -31.94 -24.95
N SER A 81 24.28 -32.63 -25.03
CA SER A 81 25.24 -32.43 -26.12
C SER A 81 24.66 -32.80 -27.48
N ASP A 82 23.99 -33.96 -27.57
CA ASP A 82 23.32 -34.44 -28.78
C ASP A 82 22.32 -33.39 -29.31
N TYR A 83 21.51 -32.82 -28.41
CA TYR A 83 20.56 -31.77 -28.78
C TYR A 83 21.24 -30.49 -29.26
N ILE A 84 22.31 -30.04 -28.59
CA ILE A 84 23.07 -28.85 -29.01
C ILE A 84 23.71 -29.07 -30.38
N ASP A 85 24.26 -30.25 -30.64
CA ASP A 85 24.89 -30.58 -31.91
C ASP A 85 23.85 -30.71 -33.04
N ALA A 86 22.67 -31.25 -32.76
CA ALA A 86 21.53 -31.23 -33.69
C ALA A 86 21.14 -29.79 -34.07
N LEU A 87 21.04 -28.88 -33.09
CA LEU A 87 20.75 -27.47 -33.35
C LEU A 87 21.85 -26.80 -34.20
N ARG A 88 23.13 -27.12 -33.95
CA ARG A 88 24.28 -26.55 -34.69
C ARG A 88 24.29 -26.90 -36.17
N ILE A 89 23.81 -28.09 -36.53
CA ILE A 89 23.70 -28.53 -37.94
C ILE A 89 22.39 -28.08 -38.60
N GLY A 90 21.60 -27.23 -37.92
CA GLY A 90 20.36 -26.67 -38.46
C GLY A 90 19.13 -27.56 -38.29
N HIS A 91 19.22 -28.61 -37.47
CA HIS A 91 18.06 -29.38 -37.05
C HIS A 91 17.24 -28.55 -36.05
N GLY A 92 15.90 -28.55 -36.12
CA GLY A 92 15.08 -27.79 -35.17
C GLY A 92 14.80 -26.32 -35.50
N LEU A 93 15.11 -25.81 -36.71
CA LEU A 93 14.84 -24.41 -37.09
C LEU A 93 13.37 -23.97 -36.95
N CYS A 94 12.41 -24.90 -37.12
CA CYS A 94 10.98 -24.65 -36.90
C CYS A 94 10.58 -24.54 -35.42
N LEU A 95 11.49 -24.81 -34.49
CA LEU A 95 11.27 -24.60 -33.05
C LEU A 95 11.62 -23.17 -32.63
N LEU A 96 12.23 -22.38 -33.54
CA LEU A 96 12.64 -21.01 -33.27
C LEU A 96 11.50 -20.00 -33.39
N ASN A 97 10.39 -20.36 -34.05
CA ASN A 97 9.17 -19.58 -33.96
C ASN A 97 8.44 -19.93 -32.66
N LYS A 98 8.17 -18.92 -31.85
CA LYS A 98 7.20 -19.01 -30.76
C LYS A 98 5.84 -19.38 -31.37
N PRO A 99 5.23 -20.54 -31.01
CA PRO A 99 3.90 -20.87 -31.50
C PRO A 99 2.91 -19.76 -31.10
N ASN A 100 2.00 -19.38 -32.01
CA ASN A 100 0.77 -18.68 -31.65
C ASN A 100 -0.23 -19.67 -31.02
N GLU A 101 0.24 -20.52 -30.09
CA GLU A 101 -0.63 -21.30 -29.22
C GLU A 101 -1.24 -20.32 -28.22
N LEU A 102 -2.58 -20.31 -28.17
CA LEU A 102 -3.45 -19.54 -27.29
C LEU A 102 -2.70 -18.55 -26.38
N GLU A 103 -2.92 -17.26 -26.61
CA GLU A 103 -2.87 -16.25 -25.56
C GLU A 103 -3.85 -16.64 -24.44
N VAL A 104 -3.55 -17.65 -23.63
CA VAL A 104 -3.68 -17.41 -22.20
C VAL A 104 -2.54 -16.45 -21.96
N ARG A 105 -2.82 -15.15 -22.02
CA ARG A 105 -1.95 -14.12 -21.47
C ARG A 105 -1.50 -14.67 -20.12
N ARG A 106 -0.26 -15.18 -20.02
CA ARG A 106 0.33 -15.54 -18.73
C ARG A 106 0.72 -14.22 -18.10
N ASN A 107 -0.30 -13.62 -17.55
CA ASN A 107 -0.25 -12.52 -16.62
C ASN A 107 0.27 -13.07 -15.28
N CYS A 108 -0.20 -14.25 -14.91
CA CYS A 108 0.34 -15.05 -13.81
C CYS A 108 1.87 -15.12 -13.77
N GLY A 109 2.41 -14.62 -12.65
CA GLY A 109 3.83 -14.50 -12.34
C GLY A 109 4.40 -13.10 -12.56
N ASN A 110 3.55 -12.10 -12.84
CA ASN A 110 3.94 -10.70 -13.02
C ASN A 110 3.75 -9.84 -11.76
N THR A 111 3.35 -10.44 -10.64
CA THR A 111 3.06 -9.82 -9.34
C THR A 111 1.80 -8.93 -9.30
N ILE A 112 0.96 -9.00 -10.31
CA ILE A 112 -0.29 -8.25 -10.42
C ILE A 112 -1.43 -9.26 -10.50
N VAL A 113 -2.31 -9.27 -9.51
CA VAL A 113 -3.50 -10.13 -9.54
C VAL A 113 -4.48 -9.60 -10.58
N GLU A 114 -4.68 -10.36 -11.66
CA GLU A 114 -5.56 -9.99 -12.77
C GLU A 114 -6.85 -10.82 -12.81
N GLU A 115 -7.77 -10.49 -13.73
CA GLU A 115 -9.05 -11.18 -13.84
C GLU A 115 -8.86 -12.68 -14.13
N GLY A 116 -9.35 -13.53 -13.21
CA GLY A 116 -9.20 -14.98 -13.27
C GLY A 116 -8.15 -15.55 -12.30
N GLU A 117 -7.29 -14.71 -11.73
CA GLU A 117 -6.29 -15.07 -10.74
C GLU A 117 -6.81 -14.82 -9.32
N GLU A 118 -6.36 -15.62 -8.35
CA GLU A 118 -6.67 -15.43 -6.92
C GLU A 118 -5.47 -14.85 -6.15
N CYS A 119 -4.28 -15.03 -6.70
CA CYS A 119 -3.01 -14.56 -6.15
C CYS A 119 -1.97 -14.51 -7.27
N ASP A 120 -0.95 -13.66 -7.12
CA ASP A 120 0.23 -13.65 -8.00
C ASP A 120 1.45 -13.25 -7.18
N CYS A 121 2.33 -14.22 -6.98
CA CYS A 121 3.52 -14.15 -6.14
C CYS A 121 4.82 -13.92 -6.95
N GLY A 122 4.71 -13.76 -8.27
CA GLY A 122 5.84 -13.62 -9.18
C GLY A 122 6.34 -14.97 -9.72
N SER A 123 7.65 -15.06 -9.97
CA SER A 123 8.25 -16.24 -10.58
C SER A 123 8.17 -17.48 -9.69
N PHE A 124 8.22 -18.66 -10.33
CA PHE A 124 8.25 -19.97 -9.64
C PHE A 124 9.30 -20.07 -8.53
N GLU A 125 10.49 -19.50 -8.75
CA GLU A 125 11.63 -19.61 -7.82
C GLU A 125 11.45 -18.75 -6.56
N GLU A 126 10.73 -17.62 -6.66
CA GLU A 126 10.60 -16.65 -5.57
C GLU A 126 9.26 -16.74 -4.83
N CYS A 127 8.26 -17.38 -5.44
CA CYS A 127 6.89 -17.40 -4.95
C CYS A 127 6.74 -18.01 -3.56
N ASP A 128 7.31 -19.21 -3.33
CA ASP A 128 7.13 -19.91 -2.05
C ASP A 128 7.71 -19.13 -0.86
N GLU A 129 8.73 -18.30 -1.08
CA GLU A 129 9.30 -17.43 -0.04
C GLU A 129 8.48 -16.15 0.16
N LYS A 130 7.91 -15.58 -0.90
CA LYS A 130 7.12 -14.34 -0.84
C LYS A 130 5.69 -14.56 -0.36
N ASP A 131 5.07 -15.61 -0.86
CA ASP A 131 3.68 -15.95 -0.62
C ASP A 131 3.52 -17.47 -0.63
N PRO A 132 3.67 -18.13 0.54
CA PRO A 132 3.52 -19.58 0.64
C PRO A 132 2.09 -20.05 0.37
N CYS A 133 1.12 -19.14 0.26
CA CYS A 133 -0.30 -19.41 0.05
C CYS A 133 -0.66 -19.51 -1.44
N CYS A 134 0.20 -19.03 -2.34
CA CYS A 134 -0.06 -18.94 -3.77
C CYS A 134 0.64 -20.04 -4.58
N ASP A 135 -0.04 -20.63 -5.54
CA ASP A 135 0.57 -21.52 -6.53
C ASP A 135 1.15 -20.71 -7.70
N PRO A 136 2.48 -20.73 -7.92
CA PRO A 136 3.15 -19.88 -8.93
C PRO A 136 2.87 -20.25 -10.38
N ILE A 137 2.30 -21.44 -10.63
CA ILE A 137 2.04 -21.93 -11.99
C ILE A 137 0.61 -21.56 -12.41
N THR A 138 -0.31 -21.58 -11.44
CA THR A 138 -1.74 -21.43 -11.68
C THR A 138 -2.30 -20.08 -11.21
N CYS A 139 -1.58 -19.33 -10.37
CA CYS A 139 -2.05 -18.09 -9.73
C CYS A 139 -3.37 -18.30 -8.98
N LYS A 140 -3.45 -19.44 -8.31
CA LYS A 140 -4.55 -19.89 -7.47
C LYS A 140 -4.07 -20.14 -6.05
N LEU A 141 -4.98 -20.03 -5.10
CA LEU A 141 -4.67 -20.36 -3.71
C LEU A 141 -4.34 -21.85 -3.60
N LYS A 142 -3.34 -22.18 -2.78
CA LYS A 142 -3.06 -23.57 -2.39
C LYS A 142 -4.24 -24.10 -1.58
N LYS A 143 -4.42 -25.42 -1.57
CA LYS A 143 -5.62 -26.12 -1.04
C LYS A 143 -6.04 -25.73 0.40
N GLU A 144 -5.09 -25.34 1.24
CA GLU A 144 -5.34 -24.97 2.66
C GLU A 144 -5.36 -23.45 2.90
N ALA A 145 -5.14 -22.64 1.86
CA ALA A 145 -5.14 -21.20 1.94
C ALA A 145 -6.54 -20.63 1.68
N GLU A 146 -6.99 -19.73 2.57
CA GLU A 146 -8.22 -18.94 2.41
C GLU A 146 -7.92 -17.56 1.80
N CYS A 147 -6.67 -17.12 1.89
CA CYS A 147 -6.19 -15.87 1.34
C CYS A 147 -4.68 -15.98 1.05
N ALA A 148 -4.20 -15.07 0.21
CA ALA A 148 -2.79 -14.93 -0.16
C ALA A 148 -2.19 -13.62 0.34
N SER A 149 -2.94 -12.52 0.24
CA SER A 149 -2.43 -11.19 0.54
C SER A 149 -3.47 -10.29 1.21
N GLY A 150 -2.98 -9.17 1.74
CA GLY A 150 -3.76 -8.07 2.29
C GLY A 150 -3.79 -8.00 3.83
N PRO A 151 -4.25 -6.88 4.41
CA PRO A 151 -4.20 -6.63 5.86
C PRO A 151 -5.11 -7.53 6.71
N CYS A 152 -6.05 -8.22 6.05
CA CYS A 152 -6.95 -9.20 6.64
C CYS A 152 -6.52 -10.65 6.39
N CYS A 153 -5.32 -10.88 5.85
CA CYS A 153 -4.74 -12.21 5.68
C CYS A 153 -3.59 -12.43 6.65
N GLU A 154 -3.65 -13.50 7.44
CA GLU A 154 -2.58 -13.87 8.38
C GLU A 154 -2.29 -15.36 8.24
N ASN A 155 -1.07 -15.72 7.87
CA ASN A 155 -0.64 -17.12 7.67
C ASN A 155 -1.58 -17.92 6.74
N CYS A 156 -1.95 -17.35 5.59
CA CYS A 156 -2.89 -17.93 4.62
C CYS A 156 -4.33 -18.12 5.13
N GLN A 157 -4.68 -17.53 6.28
CA GLN A 157 -6.02 -17.61 6.88
C GLN A 157 -6.66 -16.24 7.00
N LEU A 158 -7.98 -16.19 6.88
CA LEU A 158 -8.73 -14.94 7.01
C LEU A 158 -8.78 -14.49 8.48
N ARG A 159 -8.45 -13.21 8.71
CA ARG A 159 -8.64 -12.58 10.02
C ARG A 159 -10.12 -12.51 10.34
N LYS A 160 -10.47 -12.76 11.60
CA LYS A 160 -11.86 -12.80 12.05
C LYS A 160 -12.59 -11.48 11.81
N GLN A 161 -13.89 -11.58 11.56
CA GLN A 161 -14.77 -10.42 11.43
C GLN A 161 -14.63 -9.48 12.64
N GLY A 162 -14.55 -8.18 12.37
CA GLY A 162 -14.46 -7.14 13.41
C GLY A 162 -13.05 -6.87 13.92
N GLN A 163 -12.00 -7.50 13.35
CA GLN A 163 -10.62 -7.10 13.61
C GLN A 163 -10.25 -5.87 12.78
N ILE A 164 -9.60 -4.88 13.40
CA ILE A 164 -9.15 -3.67 12.70
C ILE A 164 -8.08 -4.04 11.66
N CYS A 165 -8.28 -3.55 10.44
CA CYS A 165 -7.33 -3.70 9.33
C CYS A 165 -6.78 -2.37 8.81
N ARG A 166 -7.47 -1.26 9.08
CA ARG A 166 -6.95 0.10 8.90
C ARG A 166 -7.42 0.97 10.06
N ASP A 167 -6.48 1.64 10.71
CA ASP A 167 -6.77 2.60 11.77
C ASP A 167 -7.23 3.94 11.17
N SER A 168 -8.09 4.67 11.90
CA SER A 168 -8.46 6.05 11.57
C SER A 168 -7.23 6.97 11.63
N THR A 169 -7.00 7.76 10.60
CA THR A 169 -5.86 8.69 10.54
C THR A 169 -6.10 10.02 11.25
N ASN A 170 -7.37 10.43 11.37
CA ASN A 170 -7.79 11.67 12.00
C ASN A 170 -9.28 11.60 12.40
N GLU A 171 -9.82 12.67 12.99
CA GLU A 171 -11.21 12.68 13.50
C GLU A 171 -12.30 12.61 12.42
N CYS A 172 -11.97 12.90 11.16
CA CYS A 172 -12.90 12.79 10.02
C CYS A 172 -12.81 11.44 9.30
N ASP A 173 -11.90 10.57 9.72
CA ASP A 173 -11.60 9.28 9.13
C ASP A 173 -12.05 8.16 10.09
N LEU A 174 -12.60 7.07 9.57
CA LEU A 174 -13.12 5.97 10.40
C LEU A 174 -12.22 4.74 10.26
N PRO A 175 -12.10 3.89 11.29
CA PRO A 175 -11.37 2.64 11.15
C PRO A 175 -12.18 1.61 10.36
N GLU A 176 -11.49 0.75 9.61
CA GLU A 176 -12.09 -0.40 8.93
C GLU A 176 -11.75 -1.71 9.63
N PHE A 177 -12.70 -2.63 9.48
CA PHE A 177 -12.66 -3.93 10.10
C PHE A 177 -12.73 -5.02 9.03
N CYS A 178 -11.95 -6.08 9.21
CA CYS A 178 -12.03 -7.27 8.39
C CYS A 178 -13.45 -7.82 8.41
N THR A 179 -13.93 -8.22 7.24
CA THR A 179 -15.26 -8.84 7.08
C THR A 179 -15.24 -10.31 7.51
N GLY A 180 -14.08 -10.96 7.47
CA GLY A 180 -13.92 -12.40 7.65
C GLY A 180 -14.02 -13.21 6.37
N ASP A 181 -14.35 -12.57 5.23
CA ASP A 181 -14.59 -13.23 3.95
C ASP A 181 -13.56 -12.84 2.86
N SER A 182 -12.62 -11.95 3.18
CA SER A 182 -11.59 -11.47 2.24
C SER A 182 -10.29 -11.12 2.96
N GLY A 183 -9.14 -11.40 2.32
CA GLY A 183 -7.82 -11.03 2.81
C GLY A 183 -7.54 -9.52 2.68
N GLN A 184 -8.34 -8.81 1.88
CA GLN A 184 -8.25 -7.36 1.75
C GLN A 184 -9.14 -6.64 2.77
N CYS A 185 -8.65 -5.51 3.26
CA CYS A 185 -9.46 -4.61 4.07
C CYS A 185 -10.57 -4.01 3.18
N PRO A 186 -11.81 -3.81 3.69
CA PRO A 186 -12.84 -3.16 2.90
C PRO A 186 -12.44 -1.73 2.49
N GLN A 187 -13.20 -1.17 1.56
CA GLN A 187 -12.96 0.18 1.06
C GLN A 187 -12.99 1.20 2.21
N ASP A 188 -12.09 2.17 2.13
CA ASP A 188 -11.96 3.29 3.06
C ASP A 188 -13.28 4.08 3.16
N VAL A 189 -13.77 4.22 4.40
CA VAL A 189 -14.96 5.00 4.74
C VAL A 189 -14.61 6.12 5.71
N PHE A 190 -15.23 7.26 5.48
CA PHE A 190 -14.95 8.46 6.26
C PHE A 190 -16.22 9.25 6.56
N ILE A 191 -16.12 10.15 7.53
CA ILE A 191 -17.23 11.04 7.93
C ILE A 191 -17.51 12.01 6.78
N LYS A 192 -18.79 12.18 6.45
CA LYS A 192 -19.21 13.04 5.34
C LYS A 192 -18.64 14.44 5.38
N ASN A 193 -18.47 15.00 4.19
CA ASN A 193 -18.07 16.39 4.01
C ASN A 193 -19.00 17.35 4.75
N GLY A 194 -18.44 18.39 5.34
CA GLY A 194 -19.20 19.41 6.07
C GLY A 194 -19.42 19.12 7.56
N ASN A 195 -19.09 17.92 8.05
CA ASN A 195 -19.10 17.67 9.49
C ASN A 195 -18.03 18.55 10.18
N PRO A 196 -18.36 19.31 11.24
CA PRO A 196 -17.38 20.14 11.93
C PRO A 196 -16.26 19.32 12.56
N CYS A 197 -15.04 19.83 12.52
CA CYS A 197 -13.85 19.18 13.06
C CYS A 197 -12.84 20.20 13.62
N GLY A 198 -11.83 19.77 14.36
CA GLY A 198 -10.75 20.60 14.88
C GLY A 198 -11.08 21.37 16.16
N SER A 199 -12.20 21.07 16.82
CA SER A 199 -12.73 21.86 17.94
C SER A 199 -12.41 21.34 19.36
N SER A 200 -11.56 20.33 19.55
CA SER A 200 -11.60 19.59 20.84
C SER A 200 -10.30 19.13 21.51
N THR A 201 -9.09 19.58 21.13
CA THR A 201 -7.89 19.20 21.91
C THR A 201 -6.74 20.23 21.98
N HIS A 202 -6.69 21.25 21.13
CA HIS A 202 -5.64 22.27 21.17
C HIS A 202 -6.23 23.69 21.30
N PRO A 203 -5.99 24.40 22.43
CA PRO A 203 -6.52 25.76 22.65
C PRO A 203 -5.92 26.85 21.73
N VAL A 204 -5.19 26.47 20.67
CA VAL A 204 -4.47 27.38 19.77
C VAL A 204 -4.97 27.29 18.31
N SER A 205 -5.83 26.31 17.97
CA SER A 205 -6.21 26.03 16.58
C SER A 205 -7.50 26.74 16.16
N GLY A 206 -7.40 28.03 15.82
CA GLY A 206 -8.22 28.71 14.80
C GLY A 206 -9.75 28.49 14.78
N PRO A 207 -10.43 28.86 13.68
CA PRO A 207 -11.84 28.53 13.47
C PRO A 207 -12.03 27.02 13.26
N THR A 208 -13.18 26.50 13.65
CA THR A 208 -13.61 25.12 13.44
C THR A 208 -13.48 24.75 11.95
N GLY A 209 -12.79 23.65 11.65
CA GLY A 209 -12.68 23.10 10.31
C GLY A 209 -13.93 22.31 9.91
N TYR A 210 -13.95 21.84 8.67
CA TYR A 210 -14.96 20.90 8.19
C TYR A 210 -14.27 19.67 7.62
N CYS A 211 -14.83 18.49 7.90
CA CYS A 211 -14.41 17.26 7.25
C CYS A 211 -14.56 17.44 5.73
N PHE A 212 -13.53 17.04 5.00
CA PHE A 212 -13.51 17.06 3.55
C PHE A 212 -12.67 15.89 3.06
N ASN A 213 -13.31 14.93 2.39
CA ASN A 213 -12.70 13.68 1.91
C ASN A 213 -11.89 12.95 3.00
N GLY A 214 -12.49 12.80 4.18
CA GLY A 214 -11.90 12.08 5.32
C GLY A 214 -10.76 12.78 6.03
N GLN A 215 -10.54 14.06 5.76
CA GLN A 215 -9.53 14.88 6.42
C GLN A 215 -10.18 16.06 7.13
N CYS A 216 -9.55 16.57 8.20
CA CYS A 216 -9.87 17.86 8.80
C CYS A 216 -8.84 18.93 8.40
N PRO A 217 -8.91 19.49 7.19
CA PRO A 217 -7.93 20.47 6.73
C PRO A 217 -8.15 21.83 7.40
N THR A 218 -7.11 22.33 8.07
CA THR A 218 -7.04 23.72 8.54
C THR A 218 -5.68 24.32 8.20
N MET A 219 -5.62 25.64 7.94
CA MET A 219 -4.35 26.32 7.71
C MET A 219 -3.41 26.18 8.91
N ALA A 220 -3.94 26.25 10.12
CA ALA A 220 -3.16 26.10 11.36
C ALA A 220 -2.52 24.72 11.44
N PHE A 221 -3.29 23.65 11.23
CA PHE A 221 -2.75 22.28 11.24
C PHE A 221 -1.72 22.06 10.12
N GLN A 222 -1.96 22.61 8.93
CA GLN A 222 -1.00 22.53 7.83
C GLN A 222 0.30 23.28 8.16
N CYS A 223 0.21 24.46 8.79
CA CYS A 223 1.38 25.22 9.25
C CYS A 223 2.14 24.50 10.37
N GLU A 224 1.46 23.95 11.38
CA GLU A 224 2.10 23.20 12.46
C GLU A 224 2.83 21.96 11.93
N ARG A 225 2.25 21.27 10.94
CA ARG A 225 2.89 20.12 10.29
C ARG A 225 4.15 20.51 9.52
N ILE A 226 4.19 21.70 8.90
CA ILE A 226 5.33 22.19 8.12
C ILE A 226 6.41 22.80 9.02
N TRP A 227 6.03 23.64 9.97
CA TRP A 227 6.93 24.46 10.78
C TRP A 227 7.13 23.94 12.21
N GLY A 228 6.54 22.80 12.54
CA GLY A 228 6.61 22.22 13.88
C GLY A 228 5.66 22.88 14.86
N TYR A 229 5.74 22.42 16.11
CA TYR A 229 4.84 22.81 17.18
C TYR A 229 4.73 24.34 17.33
N GLY A 230 3.50 24.83 17.42
CA GLY A 230 3.21 26.26 17.52
C GLY A 230 3.23 27.02 16.19
N GLY A 231 3.59 26.38 15.07
CA GLY A 231 3.37 26.96 13.74
C GLY A 231 1.87 27.13 13.48
N THR A 232 1.46 28.32 13.03
CA THR A 232 0.03 28.62 12.79
C THR A 232 -0.14 29.45 11.52
N ALA A 233 -1.39 29.63 11.08
CA ALA A 233 -1.72 30.44 9.92
C ALA A 233 -1.29 31.90 10.14
N ALA A 234 -0.62 32.47 9.13
CA ALA A 234 -0.27 33.88 9.13
C ALA A 234 -1.51 34.76 8.98
N ASP A 235 -1.33 36.05 9.29
CA ASP A 235 -2.37 37.04 9.09
C ASP A 235 -2.70 37.23 7.60
N ARG A 236 -3.94 37.63 7.30
CA ARG A 236 -4.45 37.84 5.93
C ARG A 236 -3.53 38.73 5.09
N GLN A 237 -2.85 39.68 5.72
CA GLN A 237 -1.88 40.60 5.13
C GLN A 237 -0.76 39.87 4.40
N CYS A 238 -0.28 38.74 4.91
CA CYS A 238 0.71 37.91 4.23
C CYS A 238 0.15 37.35 2.92
N TYR A 239 -1.05 36.78 2.97
CA TYR A 239 -1.74 36.26 1.78
C TYR A 239 -1.97 37.36 0.73
N GLU A 240 -2.44 38.54 1.14
CA GLU A 240 -2.65 39.67 0.23
C GLU A 240 -1.36 40.15 -0.44
N GLN A 241 -0.25 40.19 0.30
CA GLN A 241 1.03 40.69 -0.19
C GLN A 241 1.76 39.72 -1.12
N PHE A 242 1.65 38.42 -0.87
CA PHE A 242 2.37 37.40 -1.62
C PHE A 242 1.50 36.76 -2.69
N ASN A 243 0.31 36.27 -2.36
CA ASN A 243 -0.51 35.47 -3.28
C ASN A 243 -1.08 36.29 -4.46
N ARG A 244 -1.25 37.61 -4.30
CA ARG A 244 -1.64 38.52 -5.39
C ARG A 244 -0.51 38.78 -6.40
N LYS A 245 0.75 38.50 -6.05
CA LYS A 245 1.90 38.74 -6.94
C LYS A 245 2.07 37.65 -7.98
N GLY A 246 1.69 36.40 -7.66
CA GLY A 246 1.89 35.26 -8.57
C GLY A 246 3.39 35.02 -8.78
N SER A 247 4.09 34.65 -7.72
CA SER A 247 5.52 34.35 -7.74
C SER A 247 5.84 33.12 -6.89
N MET A 248 7.10 32.71 -6.86
CA MET A 248 7.60 31.58 -6.08
C MET A 248 7.23 31.64 -4.57
N ASN A 249 7.01 32.84 -4.03
CA ASN A 249 6.69 33.05 -2.62
C ASN A 249 5.18 33.19 -2.34
N GLY A 250 4.34 33.19 -3.38
CA GLY A 250 2.89 33.31 -3.26
C GLY A 250 2.16 33.30 -4.60
N HIS A 251 1.28 32.33 -4.79
CA HIS A 251 0.55 32.10 -6.04
C HIS A 251 -0.70 31.24 -5.83
N CYS A 252 -1.59 31.16 -6.81
CA CYS A 252 -2.77 30.28 -6.84
C CYS A 252 -2.56 29.12 -7.83
N GLY A 253 -1.49 28.36 -7.60
CA GLY A 253 -1.07 27.28 -8.51
C GLY A 253 -0.17 27.76 -9.64
N ILE A 254 0.11 26.83 -10.56
CA ILE A 254 0.96 27.03 -11.74
C ILE A 254 0.09 26.74 -12.96
N ASP A 255 0.19 27.57 -13.99
CA ASP A 255 -0.55 27.35 -15.23
C ASP A 255 0.11 26.30 -16.15
N ASN A 256 -0.52 26.02 -17.29
CA ASN A 256 -0.01 25.02 -18.25
C ASN A 256 1.35 25.40 -18.87
N ASN A 257 1.77 26.66 -18.77
CA ASN A 257 3.04 27.15 -19.28
C ASN A 257 4.15 27.11 -18.22
N GLY A 258 3.84 26.67 -16.99
CA GLY A 258 4.77 26.66 -15.89
C GLY A 258 4.88 28.01 -15.16
N GLU A 259 3.99 28.97 -15.43
CA GLU A 259 4.02 30.28 -14.79
C GLU A 259 3.14 30.32 -13.53
N PHE A 260 3.61 31.09 -12.53
CA PHE A 260 2.88 31.25 -11.27
C PHE A 260 1.62 32.09 -11.46
N LYS A 261 0.46 31.51 -11.14
CA LYS A 261 -0.83 32.19 -11.26
C LYS A 261 -1.03 33.19 -10.11
N LYS A 262 -1.42 34.42 -10.44
CA LYS A 262 -1.86 35.41 -9.44
C LYS A 262 -3.21 35.01 -8.86
N CYS A 263 -3.38 35.19 -7.55
CA CYS A 263 -4.68 35.00 -6.91
C CYS A 263 -5.59 36.22 -7.10
N GLU A 264 -6.86 35.95 -7.39
CA GLU A 264 -7.94 36.92 -7.26
C GLU A 264 -8.18 37.27 -5.76
N PRO A 265 -8.71 38.47 -5.44
CA PRO A 265 -8.89 38.93 -4.06
C PRO A 265 -9.68 37.97 -3.16
N GLU A 266 -10.66 37.26 -3.74
CA GLU A 266 -11.52 36.31 -3.03
C GLU A 266 -10.79 34.97 -2.75
N ASN A 267 -9.75 34.67 -3.53
CA ASN A 267 -9.04 33.39 -3.54
C ASN A 267 -7.69 33.43 -2.83
N ILE A 268 -7.27 34.60 -2.33
CA ILE A 268 -5.94 34.77 -1.72
C ILE A 268 -5.66 33.77 -0.60
N LEU A 269 -6.69 33.36 0.15
CA LEU A 269 -6.60 32.40 1.24
C LEU A 269 -6.50 30.94 0.76
N CYS A 270 -6.68 30.68 -0.52
CA CYS A 270 -6.59 29.34 -1.11
C CYS A 270 -5.35 29.14 -1.98
N GLY A 271 -4.47 30.15 -2.07
CA GLY A 271 -3.20 30.06 -2.78
C GLY A 271 -2.09 29.38 -1.96
N SER A 272 -0.86 29.87 -2.07
CA SER A 272 0.26 29.44 -1.23
C SER A 272 -0.03 29.70 0.23
N LEU A 273 0.17 28.70 1.07
CA LEU A 273 0.00 28.78 2.52
C LEU A 273 1.02 29.76 3.10
N GLN A 274 0.54 30.67 3.93
CA GLN A 274 1.37 31.60 4.69
C GLN A 274 1.23 31.27 6.17
N CYS A 275 2.36 31.06 6.84
CA CYS A 275 2.44 30.67 8.24
C CYS A 275 3.21 31.71 9.06
N LYS A 276 3.04 31.66 10.38
CA LYS A 276 3.84 32.40 11.36
C LYS A 276 4.15 31.48 12.55
N GLU A 277 5.06 31.91 13.41
CA GLU A 277 5.48 31.15 14.59
C GLU A 277 6.04 29.76 14.23
N GLY A 278 6.23 28.88 15.20
CA GLY A 278 6.93 27.61 15.02
C GLY A 278 8.44 27.76 14.81
N GLU A 279 9.07 26.73 14.26
CA GLU A 279 10.51 26.65 14.03
C GLU A 279 10.99 27.64 12.95
N ARG A 280 12.30 27.91 12.94
CA ARG A 280 12.92 28.80 11.95
C ARG A 280 13.01 28.20 10.55
N GLN A 281 13.04 26.87 10.47
CA GLN A 281 13.10 26.10 9.23
C GLN A 281 11.98 25.07 9.27
N PRO A 282 11.45 24.64 8.12
CA PRO A 282 10.44 23.59 8.10
C PRO A 282 10.99 22.29 8.70
N VAL A 283 10.17 21.57 9.46
CA VAL A 283 10.55 20.31 10.14
C VAL A 283 10.37 19.07 9.26
N ILE A 284 9.88 19.26 8.05
CA ILE A 284 9.62 18.22 7.06
C ILE A 284 10.88 17.90 6.25
N PHE A 285 11.11 16.62 5.94
CA PHE A 285 12.29 16.20 5.19
C PHE A 285 12.23 16.70 3.73
N GLY A 286 13.34 17.21 3.21
CA GLY A 286 13.50 17.61 1.80
C GLY A 286 13.18 19.08 1.48
N THR A 287 13.06 19.94 2.49
CA THR A 287 12.75 21.39 2.32
C THR A 287 13.89 22.33 2.70
N ASP A 288 15.10 21.81 2.89
CA ASP A 288 16.21 22.56 3.51
C ASP A 288 16.58 23.86 2.77
N ASP A 289 16.25 23.99 1.48
CA ASP A 289 16.53 25.18 0.66
C ASP A 289 15.30 25.84 -0.01
N LEU A 290 14.07 25.37 0.27
CA LEU A 290 12.86 25.80 -0.44
C LEU A 290 11.80 26.42 0.48
N TYR A 291 12.22 27.38 1.31
CA TYR A 291 11.32 28.15 2.15
C TYR A 291 11.72 29.62 2.18
N SER A 292 10.77 30.46 2.58
CA SER A 292 10.95 31.88 2.77
C SER A 292 10.42 32.29 4.13
N THR A 293 11.09 33.25 4.75
CA THR A 293 10.64 33.91 5.98
C THR A 293 10.85 35.39 5.79
N THR A 294 9.76 36.15 5.81
CA THR A 294 9.78 37.60 5.59
C THR A 294 8.95 38.28 6.68
N ILE A 295 9.46 39.39 7.21
CA ILE A 295 8.68 40.28 8.07
C ILE A 295 8.26 41.47 7.21
N ILE A 296 6.95 41.66 7.06
CA ILE A 296 6.38 42.81 6.35
C ILE A 296 5.85 43.83 7.36
N SER A 297 5.99 45.13 7.07
CA SER A 297 5.43 46.19 7.89
C SER A 297 4.33 46.93 7.13
N ILE A 298 3.11 46.93 7.67
CA ILE A 298 1.96 47.65 7.11
C ILE A 298 1.44 48.60 8.19
N LYS A 299 1.52 49.91 7.89
CA LYS A 299 1.10 50.99 8.81
C LYS A 299 1.76 50.89 10.21
N GLY A 300 3.02 50.45 10.26
CA GLY A 300 3.78 50.31 11.50
C GLY A 300 3.52 49.04 12.31
N VAL A 301 2.66 48.14 11.82
CA VAL A 301 2.46 46.79 12.39
C VAL A 301 3.27 45.78 11.58
N GLU A 302 4.06 44.97 12.27
CA GLU A 302 4.86 43.91 11.67
C GLU A 302 4.08 42.60 11.59
N TYR A 303 4.19 41.89 10.46
CA TYR A 303 3.59 40.58 10.23
C TYR A 303 4.68 39.62 9.78
N GLU A 304 4.80 38.49 10.46
CA GLU A 304 5.68 37.39 10.05
C GLU A 304 4.97 36.53 9.00
N CYS A 305 5.61 36.36 7.85
CA CYS A 305 5.11 35.57 6.74
C CYS A 305 6.15 34.51 6.37
N LYS A 306 5.83 33.25 6.66
CA LYS A 306 6.62 32.07 6.30
C LYS A 306 5.88 31.29 5.22
N GLY A 307 6.59 30.86 4.19
CA GLY A 307 6.02 30.04 3.13
C GLY A 307 7.04 29.01 2.63
N THR A 308 6.57 27.86 2.19
CA THR A 308 7.38 26.88 1.48
C THR A 308 7.16 27.00 -0.02
N SER A 309 8.14 26.59 -0.81
CA SER A 309 8.04 26.56 -2.26
C SER A 309 8.50 25.21 -2.82
N GLY A 310 8.15 24.94 -4.08
CA GLY A 310 8.55 23.70 -4.77
C GLY A 310 7.76 22.43 -4.39
N THR A 311 8.07 21.35 -5.08
CA THR A 311 7.34 20.08 -4.95
C THR A 311 7.81 19.33 -3.71
N LEU A 312 6.98 19.34 -2.67
CA LEU A 312 7.18 18.57 -1.45
C LEU A 312 7.17 17.08 -1.80
N MET A 313 8.21 16.34 -1.39
CA MET A 313 8.30 14.88 -1.60
C MET A 313 7.35 14.07 -0.69
N SER A 314 6.56 14.74 0.16
CA SER A 314 5.57 14.10 1.03
C SER A 314 4.22 14.04 0.33
N SER A 315 3.67 12.83 0.19
CA SER A 315 2.33 12.55 -0.36
C SER A 315 1.21 13.33 0.32
N ASP A 316 1.43 13.73 1.57
CA ASP A 316 0.40 14.30 2.44
C ASP A 316 0.39 15.83 2.43
N LEU A 317 1.21 16.51 1.63
CA LEU A 317 1.14 17.97 1.52
C LEU A 317 0.88 18.36 0.08
N PRO A 318 -0.03 19.33 -0.16
CA PRO A 318 -0.19 19.88 -1.50
C PRO A 318 1.16 20.35 -2.04
N PRO A 319 1.46 20.10 -3.32
CA PRO A 319 2.70 20.57 -3.93
C PRO A 319 2.78 22.10 -3.84
N HIS A 320 4.00 22.64 -3.83
CA HIS A 320 4.27 24.08 -3.78
C HIS A 320 3.78 24.80 -2.52
N GLY A 321 3.54 24.05 -1.43
CA GLY A 321 3.07 24.64 -0.18
C GLY A 321 1.69 25.29 -0.30
N LEU A 322 0.85 24.82 -1.24
CA LEU A 322 -0.50 25.33 -1.43
C LEU A 322 -1.42 24.97 -0.27
N VAL A 323 -2.42 25.81 -0.03
CA VAL A 323 -3.50 25.50 0.91
C VAL A 323 -4.26 24.27 0.42
N ARG A 324 -4.47 23.31 1.32
CA ARG A 324 -5.15 22.05 1.00
C ARG A 324 -6.64 22.27 0.71
N ASP A 325 -7.18 21.50 -0.24
CA ASP A 325 -8.61 21.49 -0.51
C ASP A 325 -9.43 21.08 0.72
N GLY A 326 -10.61 21.68 0.87
CA GLY A 326 -11.47 21.58 2.06
C GLY A 326 -11.14 22.57 3.17
N THR A 327 -9.98 23.26 3.12
CA THR A 327 -9.59 24.23 4.15
C THR A 327 -10.56 25.42 4.18
N PRO A 328 -11.07 25.84 5.34
CA PRO A 328 -11.95 27.01 5.43
C PRO A 328 -11.25 28.30 4.96
N CYS A 329 -11.92 29.06 4.09
CA CYS A 329 -11.47 30.36 3.60
C CYS A 329 -12.46 31.50 3.91
N GLY A 330 -13.57 31.17 4.58
CA GLY A 330 -14.61 32.10 5.03
C GLY A 330 -15.81 31.33 5.60
N ASP A 331 -16.86 32.07 5.98
CA ASP A 331 -18.06 31.46 6.55
C ASP A 331 -18.80 30.62 5.49
N ASN A 332 -18.95 29.32 5.73
CA ASN A 332 -19.48 28.34 4.77
C ASN A 332 -18.71 28.27 3.44
N LEU A 333 -17.44 28.70 3.44
CA LEU A 333 -16.56 28.66 2.27
C LEU A 333 -15.32 27.80 2.54
N ILE A 334 -14.92 27.02 1.53
CA ILE A 334 -13.73 26.17 1.55
C ILE A 334 -12.88 26.40 0.30
N CYS A 335 -11.60 26.09 0.41
CA CYS A 335 -10.70 26.06 -0.73
C CYS A 335 -10.92 24.78 -1.55
N VAL A 336 -11.12 24.92 -2.86
CA VAL A 336 -11.13 23.80 -3.81
C VAL A 336 -10.42 24.26 -5.07
N ASN A 337 -9.39 23.52 -5.51
CA ASN A 337 -8.56 23.90 -6.66
C ASN A 337 -8.09 25.38 -6.58
N GLN A 338 -7.55 25.77 -5.42
CA GLN A 338 -7.02 27.10 -5.14
C GLN A 338 -8.05 28.24 -5.30
N THR A 339 -9.34 27.91 -5.22
CA THR A 339 -10.46 28.86 -5.30
C THR A 339 -11.30 28.78 -4.03
N CYS A 340 -11.70 29.92 -3.47
CA CYS A 340 -12.58 29.98 -2.30
C CYS A 340 -14.05 29.87 -2.75
N VAL A 341 -14.66 28.72 -2.51
CA VAL A 341 -16.01 28.36 -2.99
C VAL A 341 -16.91 27.95 -1.85
N SER A 342 -18.22 27.92 -2.08
CA SER A 342 -19.18 27.44 -1.09
C SER A 342 -18.99 25.94 -0.81
N ILE A 343 -19.13 25.54 0.46
CA ILE A 343 -19.07 24.12 0.86
C ILE A 343 -20.30 23.32 0.41
N PHE A 344 -21.47 23.96 0.26
CA PHE A 344 -22.75 23.26 0.05
C PHE A 344 -22.78 22.30 -1.16
N PRO A 345 -22.21 22.62 -2.34
CA PRO A 345 -22.15 21.68 -3.46
C PRO A 345 -21.29 20.43 -3.20
N HIS A 346 -20.42 20.48 -2.19
CA HIS A 346 -19.52 19.38 -1.84
C HIS A 346 -20.02 18.52 -0.67
N ILE A 347 -21.21 18.82 -0.14
CA ILE A 347 -21.88 18.04 0.90
C ILE A 347 -22.92 17.13 0.23
N ASP A 348 -22.79 15.82 0.40
CA ASP A 348 -23.81 14.88 -0.04
C ASP A 348 -25.07 15.03 0.82
N GLN A 349 -26.16 15.46 0.18
CA GLN A 349 -27.47 15.69 0.83
C GLN A 349 -28.27 14.41 1.06
N THR A 350 -27.82 13.27 0.53
CA THR A 350 -28.43 11.97 0.81
C THR A 350 -28.36 11.72 2.31
N LYS A 351 -29.47 11.36 2.94
CA LYS A 351 -29.49 11.15 4.40
C LYS A 351 -29.09 9.73 4.74
N CYS A 352 -28.40 9.57 5.87
CA CYS A 352 -28.24 8.25 6.47
C CYS A 352 -29.56 7.72 7.05
N PRO A 353 -29.66 6.40 7.29
CA PRO A 353 -30.77 5.82 8.04
C PRO A 353 -31.03 6.58 9.34
N SER A 354 -32.30 6.83 9.61
CA SER A 354 -32.75 7.67 10.73
C SER A 354 -33.84 6.98 11.53
N ASN A 355 -33.93 7.29 12.82
CA ASN A 355 -35.02 6.78 13.65
C ASN A 355 -36.37 7.45 13.32
N GLN A 356 -37.43 7.06 14.04
CA GLN A 356 -38.79 7.61 13.88
C GLN A 356 -38.90 9.13 14.07
N ASN A 357 -37.95 9.74 14.80
CA ASN A 357 -37.88 11.20 15.01
C ASN A 357 -37.00 11.89 13.98
N ASN A 358 -36.59 11.20 12.91
CA ASN A 358 -35.74 11.72 11.84
C ASN A 358 -34.36 12.18 12.35
N HIS A 359 -33.85 11.53 13.41
CA HIS A 359 -32.46 11.70 13.84
C HIS A 359 -31.58 10.72 13.06
N GLU A 360 -30.65 11.26 12.28
CA GLU A 360 -29.67 10.45 11.53
C GLU A 360 -28.83 9.60 12.47
N CYS A 361 -28.65 8.34 12.10
CA CYS A 361 -27.97 7.32 12.90
C CYS A 361 -28.49 7.24 14.34
N SER A 362 -29.78 7.53 14.52
CA SER A 362 -30.47 7.57 15.82
C SER A 362 -29.82 8.49 16.88
N GLY A 363 -28.84 9.32 16.50
CA GLY A 363 -27.99 10.06 17.44
C GLY A 363 -26.95 9.20 18.17
N HIS A 364 -26.66 8.00 17.69
CA HIS A 364 -25.73 7.02 18.25
C HIS A 364 -24.69 6.56 17.22
N GLY A 365 -24.27 7.48 16.36
CA GLY A 365 -23.28 7.21 15.34
C GLY A 365 -23.10 8.41 14.40
N VAL A 366 -22.23 8.21 13.43
CA VAL A 366 -21.89 9.21 12.41
C VAL A 366 -22.25 8.70 11.01
N CYS A 367 -22.68 9.61 10.15
CA CYS A 367 -23.03 9.29 8.77
C CYS A 367 -21.77 9.29 7.88
N THR A 368 -21.53 8.17 7.20
CA THR A 368 -20.35 7.98 6.35
C THR A 368 -20.58 8.48 4.92
N ASN A 369 -19.48 8.66 4.17
CA ASN A 369 -19.47 8.98 2.74
C ASN A 369 -20.27 7.99 1.86
N THR A 370 -20.57 6.79 2.35
CA THR A 370 -21.38 5.78 1.64
C THR A 370 -22.85 5.75 2.08
N ASN A 371 -23.31 6.78 2.80
CA ASN A 371 -24.69 6.91 3.28
C ASN A 371 -25.11 5.78 4.25
N LYS A 372 -24.14 5.28 5.04
CA LYS A 372 -24.36 4.29 6.10
C LYS A 372 -24.01 4.90 7.45
N CYS A 373 -24.61 4.36 8.50
CA CYS A 373 -24.28 4.75 9.86
C CYS A 373 -23.11 3.94 10.41
N PHE A 374 -22.11 4.63 10.92
CA PHE A 374 -21.06 4.06 11.75
C PHE A 374 -21.45 4.29 13.22
N CYS A 375 -21.82 3.21 13.91
CA CYS A 375 -22.41 3.30 15.25
C CYS A 375 -21.37 3.48 16.35
N ASP A 376 -21.75 4.22 17.37
CA ASP A 376 -20.97 4.37 18.59
C ASP A 376 -20.88 3.04 19.35
N PHE A 377 -19.85 2.91 20.19
CA PHE A 377 -19.66 1.72 21.00
C PHE A 377 -20.89 1.41 21.86
N GLY A 378 -21.41 0.19 21.75
CA GLY A 378 -22.63 -0.27 22.43
C GLY A 378 -23.92 -0.09 21.63
N TRP A 379 -23.85 0.41 20.39
CA TRP A 379 -24.99 0.56 19.48
C TRP A 379 -24.76 -0.18 18.17
N GLY A 380 -25.86 -0.59 17.53
CA GLY A 380 -25.84 -1.32 16.26
C GLY A 380 -27.16 -1.24 15.51
N GLY A 381 -27.25 -2.04 14.45
CA GLY A 381 -28.33 -1.94 13.47
C GLY A 381 -28.02 -0.91 12.37
N PRO A 382 -28.81 -0.89 11.29
CA PRO A 382 -28.55 -0.04 10.12
C PRO A 382 -28.65 1.46 10.41
N ASP A 383 -29.40 1.86 11.44
CA ASP A 383 -29.61 3.23 11.88
C ASP A 383 -29.09 3.50 13.31
N CYS A 384 -28.29 2.58 13.87
CA CYS A 384 -27.77 2.64 15.24
C CYS A 384 -28.84 2.73 16.34
N SER A 385 -30.05 2.23 16.10
CA SER A 385 -31.14 2.22 17.08
C SER A 385 -31.10 1.06 18.07
N ILE A 386 -30.28 0.04 17.82
CA ILE A 386 -30.26 -1.21 18.60
C ILE A 386 -29.13 -1.17 19.63
N PRO A 387 -29.42 -1.20 20.94
CA PRO A 387 -28.40 -1.33 21.96
C PRO A 387 -27.79 -2.74 21.92
N ILE A 388 -26.47 -2.82 21.82
CA ILE A 388 -25.73 -4.09 21.84
C ILE A 388 -25.33 -4.38 23.28
N PRO A 389 -25.76 -5.51 23.88
CA PRO A 389 -25.28 -5.93 25.19
C PRO A 389 -23.77 -6.13 25.12
N LEU A 390 -23.02 -5.39 25.93
CA LEU A 390 -21.58 -5.56 26.05
C LEU A 390 -21.29 -6.90 26.73
N THR A 391 -21.21 -7.98 25.95
CA THR A 391 -20.53 -9.19 26.42
C THR A 391 -19.06 -8.85 26.48
N THR A 392 -18.56 -8.57 27.67
CA THR A 392 -17.15 -8.44 27.97
C THR A 392 -16.39 -9.67 27.49
N LEU A 393 -15.81 -9.64 26.30
CA LEU A 393 -14.55 -10.32 26.09
C LEU A 393 -13.52 -9.40 26.76
N ALA A 394 -13.13 -9.78 27.97
CA ALA A 394 -12.01 -9.15 28.64
C ALA A 394 -10.84 -9.06 27.64
N PRO A 395 -10.14 -7.92 27.52
CA PRO A 395 -8.87 -7.92 26.81
C PRO A 395 -8.01 -8.99 27.46
N THR A 396 -7.56 -9.98 26.67
CA THR A 396 -6.54 -10.94 27.10
C THR A 396 -5.37 -10.13 27.64
N SER A 397 -5.24 -10.11 28.96
CA SER A 397 -4.12 -9.51 29.64
C SER A 397 -2.87 -10.23 29.17
N VAL A 398 -2.08 -9.56 28.33
CA VAL A 398 -0.68 -9.93 28.15
C VAL A 398 -0.06 -9.91 29.55
N PRO A 399 0.53 -11.02 30.03
CA PRO A 399 1.16 -11.03 31.34
C PRO A 399 2.29 -9.99 31.35
N PRO A 400 2.47 -9.22 32.44
CA PRO A 400 3.53 -8.23 32.51
C PRO A 400 4.89 -8.94 32.38
N PRO A 401 5.85 -8.36 31.61
CA PRO A 401 7.20 -8.90 31.56
C PRO A 401 7.78 -8.89 32.99
N SER A 402 8.36 -10.03 33.36
CA SER A 402 9.03 -10.26 34.64
C SER A 402 9.98 -9.12 35.00
N ASN A 403 9.91 -8.66 36.24
CA ASN A 403 10.82 -7.70 36.87
C ASN A 403 12.29 -7.98 36.51
N SER A 404 12.81 -7.28 35.51
CA SER A 404 14.24 -7.06 35.35
C SER A 404 14.53 -5.66 35.89
N THR A 405 15.10 -5.62 37.09
CA THR A 405 15.73 -4.42 37.65
C THR A 405 16.77 -3.89 36.65
N LEU A 406 16.41 -2.84 35.90
CA LEU A 406 17.33 -2.10 35.05
C LEU A 406 18.32 -1.34 35.94
N LYS A 407 19.49 -1.93 36.18
CA LYS A 407 20.68 -1.20 36.62
C LYS A 407 21.14 -0.32 35.46
N MET A 408 21.03 1.00 35.60
CA MET A 408 21.68 1.95 34.70
C MET A 408 23.20 1.88 34.92
N GLU A 409 23.92 1.19 34.03
CA GLU A 409 25.37 1.39 33.89
C GLU A 409 25.67 2.39 32.76
N ARG A 410 26.46 3.40 33.09
CA ARG A 410 26.81 4.52 32.23
C ARG A 410 27.99 4.12 31.34
N LYS A 411 27.75 3.69 30.10
CA LYS A 411 28.82 3.48 29.10
C LYS A 411 29.10 4.77 28.34
N ILE A 412 30.30 5.32 28.52
CA ILE A 412 30.84 6.44 27.75
C ILE A 412 31.49 5.85 26.50
N VAL A 413 30.95 6.17 25.32
CA VAL A 413 31.61 5.84 24.04
C VAL A 413 32.24 7.13 23.51
N THR A 414 33.56 7.15 23.48
CA THR A 414 34.37 8.28 23.00
C THR A 414 34.61 8.11 21.50
N TYR A 415 33.99 8.95 20.67
CA TYR A 415 34.49 9.24 19.33
C TYR A 415 35.14 10.63 19.32
N GLY A 416 36.19 10.78 18.53
CA GLY A 416 37.14 11.89 18.54
C GLY A 416 36.56 13.30 18.62
N LYS A 417 37.38 14.18 19.21
CA LYS A 417 37.24 15.60 19.56
C LYS A 417 36.18 16.44 18.80
N ALA A 418 34.90 16.31 19.18
CA ALA A 418 33.93 17.41 19.22
C ALA A 418 32.71 16.99 20.05
N ALA A 419 32.39 17.75 21.10
CA ALA A 419 31.25 17.46 21.97
C ALA A 419 29.95 18.07 21.40
N PHE A 420 28.97 17.23 21.05
CA PHE A 420 27.57 17.66 20.91
C PHE A 420 26.69 16.86 21.87
N LYS A 421 25.95 17.56 22.74
CA LYS A 421 24.86 16.99 23.53
C LYS A 421 23.72 16.63 22.55
N LYS A 422 23.49 15.33 22.32
CA LYS A 422 22.24 14.86 21.69
C LYS A 422 21.40 14.19 22.77
N ILE A 423 20.30 14.83 23.13
CA ILE A 423 19.23 14.27 23.96
C ILE A 423 18.50 13.26 23.07
N LEU A 424 18.55 11.97 23.39
CA LEU A 424 17.59 11.01 22.87
C LEU A 424 16.26 11.22 23.61
N PHE A 425 15.22 11.62 22.88
CA PHE A 425 13.84 11.45 23.34
C PHE A 425 13.40 10.02 23.01
N CYS A 426 12.87 9.34 24.03
CA CYS A 426 12.17 8.08 23.93
C CYS A 426 10.68 8.41 23.95
N ASP A 427 9.97 8.09 22.87
CA ASP A 427 8.52 8.21 22.77
C ASP A 427 7.84 7.26 23.75
N LYS A 428 7.16 7.84 24.76
CA LYS A 428 5.92 7.40 25.40
C LYS A 428 5.65 8.29 26.62
N VAL A 429 5.01 9.43 26.38
CA VAL A 429 4.40 10.21 27.48
C VAL A 429 2.98 9.68 27.70
N LEU A 430 2.86 8.75 28.65
CA LEU A 430 1.60 8.51 29.36
C LEU A 430 1.32 9.74 30.24
N LYS A 431 0.35 10.57 29.85
CA LYS A 431 -0.21 11.60 30.73
C LYS A 431 -1.07 10.90 31.80
N PHE A 432 -0.57 10.86 33.04
CA PHE A 432 -1.41 10.59 34.21
C PHE A 432 -2.00 11.91 34.74
N HIS A 433 -3.32 11.95 34.91
CA HIS A 433 -4.01 12.99 35.67
C HIS A 433 -3.56 12.96 37.15
N PRO A 434 -3.30 14.11 37.80
CA PRO A 434 -3.14 14.16 39.24
C PRO A 434 -4.53 14.07 39.90
N LYS A 435 -4.83 12.92 40.51
CA LYS A 435 -5.84 12.83 41.57
C LYS A 435 -5.23 13.41 42.84
N THR A 436 -5.76 14.53 43.28
CA THR A 436 -5.68 15.01 44.67
C THR A 436 -6.30 13.97 45.60
N LEU A 437 -5.65 13.69 46.74
CA LEU A 437 -6.22 13.16 47.99
C LEU A 437 -5.25 13.50 49.15
N PRO A 438 -5.71 13.51 50.40
CA PRO A 438 -5.40 14.54 51.39
C PRO A 438 -4.41 14.07 52.46
N VAL A 439 -3.66 15.02 53.04
CA VAL A 439 -3.56 15.39 54.46
C VAL A 439 -2.68 16.63 54.52
#